data_AF-A0A9R1N2J0-F1
#
_entry.id   AF-A0A9R1N2J0-F1
#
_cell.length_a   1.000
_cell.length_b   1.000
_cell.length_c   1.000
_cell.angle_alpha   90.00
_cell.angle_beta   90.00
_cell.angle_gamma   90.00
#
_symmetry.space_group_name_H-M   'P 1'
#
loop_
_entity.id
_entity.type
_entity.pdbx_description
1 polymer ?
#
loop_
_entity_poly.entity_id
_entity_poly.type
_entity_poly.pdbx_seq_one_letter_code
_entity_poly.pdbx_strand_id
1 'polypeptide(L)'
;MATNENLPPNVIRQLAKELKNLDESPPEGIKVIVNDDDFSTIFADIEGPAGTPYENGVFRMKLLLSRDFPHSPPKGFFSTKIFHPNIATSGEICVNTLKKDWNPSLGLRHVLLVVRCLLIEPFPESALNKHKNKSKSGAICESTTTLNVGQSNNTVPSKNIPSAPALVSTSTSTKVLGIQDQNAAPSDPAVGPSTANKKDGPLATKIPAEKRKMDARKKSLKRL
;
A
#
# COMPACT_ATOMS: atom_id res chain seq x y z
N MET A 1 12.16 -17.53 22.33
CA MET A 1 12.05 -16.47 23.35
C MET A 1 11.91 -15.16 22.60
N ALA A 2 10.89 -14.34 22.88
CA ALA A 2 10.74 -13.04 22.24
C ALA A 2 11.81 -12.05 22.74
N THR A 3 12.35 -11.21 21.85
CA THR A 3 13.45 -10.28 22.16
C THR A 3 12.99 -8.84 22.42
N ASN A 4 11.78 -8.68 22.98
CA ASN A 4 11.18 -7.39 23.33
C ASN A 4 12.03 -6.55 24.31
N GLU A 5 12.92 -7.18 25.09
CA GLU A 5 13.98 -6.58 25.91
C GLU A 5 14.88 -5.56 25.16
N ASN A 6 14.80 -5.52 23.83
CA ASN A 6 15.49 -4.54 23.00
C ASN A 6 14.74 -3.20 22.85
N LEU A 7 13.43 -3.11 23.12
CA LEU A 7 12.62 -1.93 22.77
C LEU A 7 12.10 -1.15 24.00
N PRO A 8 12.15 0.19 24.00
CA PRO A 8 11.62 0.99 25.11
C PRO A 8 10.10 0.80 25.35
N PRO A 9 9.60 0.78 26.61
CA PRO A 9 8.18 0.54 26.90
C PRO A 9 7.18 1.58 26.37
N ASN A 10 7.64 2.79 26.02
CA ASN A 10 6.85 3.77 25.27
C ASN A 10 6.75 3.42 23.78
N VAL A 11 7.82 2.89 23.20
CA VAL A 11 7.89 2.45 21.80
C VAL A 11 7.02 1.21 21.59
N ILE A 12 7.08 0.21 22.49
CA ILE A 12 6.21 -0.98 22.43
C ILE A 12 4.73 -0.60 22.43
N ARG A 13 4.30 0.31 23.31
CA ARG A 13 2.90 0.79 23.36
C ARG A 13 2.47 1.56 22.10
N GLN A 14 3.40 2.29 21.46
CA GLN A 14 3.13 2.94 20.17
C GLN A 14 3.05 1.92 19.03
N LEU A 15 3.91 0.89 19.03
CA LEU A 15 3.90 -0.19 18.03
C LEU A 15 2.61 -1.02 18.11
N ALA A 16 2.16 -1.42 19.30
CA ALA A 16 0.88 -2.13 19.46
C ALA A 16 -0.30 -1.32 18.88
N LYS A 17 -0.31 0.00 19.08
CA LYS A 17 -1.31 0.89 18.50
C LYS A 17 -1.19 1.01 16.97
N GLU A 18 0.02 1.08 16.44
CA GLU A 18 0.26 1.17 14.99
C GLU A 18 -0.06 -0.15 14.26
N LEU A 19 0.36 -1.30 14.79
CA LEU A 19 0.05 -2.61 14.24
C LEU A 19 -1.46 -2.85 14.21
N LYS A 20 -2.16 -2.54 15.30
CA LYS A 20 -3.62 -2.58 15.33
C LYS A 20 -4.24 -1.67 14.26
N ASN A 21 -3.74 -0.45 14.08
CA ASN A 21 -4.23 0.45 13.03
C ASN A 21 -3.90 -0.02 11.60
N LEU A 22 -2.82 -0.78 11.41
CA LEU A 22 -2.46 -1.40 10.14
C LEU A 22 -3.31 -2.64 9.81
N ASP A 23 -3.85 -3.32 10.82
CA ASP A 23 -4.79 -4.44 10.66
C ASP A 23 -6.24 -3.95 10.47
N GLU A 24 -6.69 -2.96 11.26
CA GLU A 24 -8.01 -2.32 11.11
C GLU A 24 -8.13 -1.45 9.84
N SER A 25 -7.00 -0.97 9.31
CA SER A 25 -6.96 -0.05 8.16
C SER A 25 -5.69 -0.29 7.32
N PRO A 26 -5.60 -1.43 6.60
CA PRO A 26 -4.43 -1.77 5.79
C PRO A 26 -4.23 -0.76 4.64
N PRO A 27 -2.97 -0.41 4.30
CA PRO A 27 -2.67 0.27 3.04
C PRO A 27 -3.01 -0.61 1.84
N GLU A 28 -3.27 0.00 0.68
CA GLU A 28 -3.51 -0.71 -0.58
C GLU A 28 -2.35 -1.68 -0.90
N GLY A 29 -2.68 -2.96 -1.05
CA GLY A 29 -1.71 -4.02 -1.35
C GLY A 29 -0.71 -4.30 -0.23
N ILE A 30 -1.03 -4.00 1.03
CA ILE A 30 -0.15 -4.23 2.18
C ILE A 30 -0.95 -4.86 3.33
N LYS A 31 -0.60 -6.09 3.71
CA LYS A 31 -1.18 -6.77 4.87
C LYS A 31 -0.11 -7.08 5.93
N VAL A 32 -0.30 -6.57 7.14
CA VAL A 32 0.59 -6.88 8.29
C VAL A 32 0.14 -8.19 8.96
N ILE A 33 1.09 -8.96 9.51
CA ILE A 33 0.79 -9.98 10.51
C ILE A 33 1.01 -9.33 11.88
N VAL A 34 -0.07 -9.18 12.65
CA VAL A 34 0.01 -8.78 14.06
C VAL A 34 0.55 -9.94 14.88
N ASN A 35 1.48 -9.65 15.78
CA ASN A 35 1.99 -10.58 16.78
C ASN A 35 2.20 -9.81 18.09
N ASP A 36 1.38 -10.10 19.10
CA ASP A 36 1.45 -9.43 20.39
C ASP A 36 2.59 -9.96 21.29
N ASP A 37 3.19 -11.10 20.95
CA ASP A 37 4.29 -11.71 21.71
C ASP A 37 5.68 -11.15 21.33
N ASP A 38 5.89 -10.67 20.10
CA ASP A 38 7.20 -10.15 19.65
C ASP A 38 7.06 -8.93 18.72
N PHE A 39 7.40 -7.75 19.26
CA PHE A 39 7.42 -6.48 18.55
C PHE A 39 8.80 -6.20 17.90
N SER A 40 9.82 -7.03 18.15
CA SER A 40 11.16 -6.84 17.57
C SER A 40 11.26 -7.31 16.11
N THR A 41 10.34 -8.18 15.67
CA THR A 41 10.21 -8.65 14.28
C THR A 41 8.76 -8.54 13.79
N ILE A 42 8.48 -7.56 12.92
CA ILE A 42 7.16 -7.40 12.30
C ILE A 42 7.15 -8.05 10.91
N PHE A 43 6.11 -8.79 10.55
CA PHE A 43 5.95 -9.38 9.22
C PHE A 43 4.84 -8.69 8.42
N ALA A 44 4.99 -8.64 7.09
CA ALA A 44 3.97 -8.16 6.17
C ALA A 44 3.97 -8.93 4.85
N ASP A 45 2.85 -8.99 4.16
CA ASP A 45 2.75 -9.27 2.72
C ASP A 45 2.65 -7.94 1.96
N ILE A 46 3.43 -7.80 0.89
CA ILE A 46 3.30 -6.73 -0.09
C ILE A 46 2.80 -7.34 -1.40
N GLU A 47 1.67 -6.87 -1.91
CA GLU A 47 1.17 -7.19 -3.25
C GLU A 47 1.94 -6.35 -4.27
N GLY A 48 2.44 -7.01 -5.31
CA GLY A 48 3.17 -6.37 -6.41
C GLY A 48 2.29 -5.36 -7.15
N PRO A 49 2.69 -4.08 -7.26
CA PRO A 49 1.86 -3.06 -7.88
C PRO A 49 1.58 -3.32 -9.37
N ALA A 50 0.41 -2.89 -9.84
CA ALA A 50 0.02 -2.98 -11.24
C ALA A 50 0.94 -2.17 -12.16
N GLY A 51 1.18 -2.69 -13.37
CA GLY A 51 2.12 -2.12 -14.34
C GLY A 51 3.60 -2.37 -14.02
N THR A 52 3.92 -3.19 -13.00
CA THR A 52 5.31 -3.52 -12.62
C THR A 52 5.67 -4.97 -12.93
N PRO A 53 6.97 -5.34 -13.03
CA PRO A 53 7.41 -6.74 -13.14
C PRO A 53 7.04 -7.65 -11.94
N TYR A 54 6.41 -7.09 -10.91
CA TYR A 54 6.02 -7.78 -9.68
C TYR A 54 4.49 -8.03 -9.61
N GLU A 55 3.70 -7.47 -10.54
CA GLU A 55 2.25 -7.56 -10.57
C GLU A 55 1.73 -9.00 -10.42
N ASN A 56 0.62 -9.17 -9.68
CA ASN A 56 0.02 -10.45 -9.28
C ASN A 56 0.89 -11.32 -8.34
N GLY A 57 2.11 -10.90 -8.02
CA GLY A 57 2.96 -11.51 -7.00
C GLY A 57 2.64 -11.03 -5.58
N VAL A 58 2.82 -11.90 -4.59
CA VAL A 58 2.72 -11.57 -3.16
C VAL A 58 4.05 -11.85 -2.47
N PHE A 59 4.61 -10.81 -1.87
CA PHE A 59 5.98 -10.80 -1.34
C PHE A 59 5.97 -10.66 0.18
N ARG A 60 6.16 -11.78 0.89
CA ARG A 60 6.38 -11.79 2.34
C ARG A 60 7.67 -11.06 2.66
N MET A 61 7.61 -10.06 3.53
CA MET A 61 8.75 -9.38 4.11
C MET A 61 8.71 -9.36 5.64
N LYS A 62 9.82 -8.98 6.26
CA LYS A 62 9.95 -8.69 7.68
C LYS A 62 10.71 -7.38 7.93
N LEU A 63 10.36 -6.69 9.01
CA LEU A 63 11.04 -5.53 9.55
C LEU A 63 11.65 -5.91 10.90
N LEU A 64 12.97 -5.74 11.05
CA LEU A 64 13.68 -5.94 12.32
C LEU A 64 13.91 -4.58 12.99
N LEU A 65 13.37 -4.40 14.19
CA LEU A 65 13.47 -3.17 14.96
C LEU A 65 14.68 -3.25 15.89
N SER A 66 15.64 -2.32 15.77
CA SER A 66 16.81 -2.25 16.65
C SER A 66 16.48 -1.53 17.97
N ARG A 67 17.41 -1.58 18.93
CA ARG A 67 17.34 -0.79 20.18
C ARG A 67 17.23 0.72 19.94
N ASP A 68 17.63 1.19 18.77
CA ASP A 68 17.61 2.59 18.36
C ASP A 68 16.30 3.00 17.67
N PHE A 69 15.33 2.09 17.47
CA PHE A 69 14.04 2.47 16.87
C PHE A 69 13.20 3.29 17.87
N PRO A 70 12.59 4.44 17.48
CA PRO A 70 12.45 4.98 16.12
C PRO A 70 13.51 6.01 15.67
N HIS A 71 14.58 6.24 16.46
CA HIS A 71 15.67 7.14 16.04
C HIS A 71 16.39 6.65 14.77
N SER A 72 16.51 5.33 14.60
CA SER A 72 16.84 4.69 13.32
C SER A 72 15.62 3.97 12.72
N PRO A 73 15.52 3.86 11.38
CA PRO A 73 14.51 3.02 10.73
C PRO A 73 14.76 1.53 11.02
N PRO A 74 13.73 0.67 10.94
CA PRO A 74 13.90 -0.78 11.01
C PRO A 74 14.65 -1.30 9.78
N LYS A 75 15.33 -2.45 9.92
CA LYS A 75 15.93 -3.15 8.78
C LYS A 75 14.89 -4.01 8.06
N GLY A 76 14.68 -3.78 6.77
CA GLY A 76 13.75 -4.57 5.96
C GLY A 76 14.42 -5.75 5.25
N PHE A 77 13.75 -6.90 5.25
CA PHE A 77 14.17 -8.10 4.52
C PHE A 77 12.97 -8.76 3.82
N PHE A 78 13.07 -9.02 2.52
CA PHE A 78 12.14 -9.91 1.84
C PHE A 78 12.45 -11.37 2.16
N SER A 79 11.41 -12.14 2.50
CA SER A 79 11.46 -13.59 2.72
C SER A 79 11.05 -14.36 1.47
N THR A 80 10.09 -13.82 0.69
CA THR A 80 9.90 -14.23 -0.72
C THR A 80 11.12 -13.79 -1.53
N LYS A 81 11.68 -14.67 -2.37
CA LYS A 81 12.77 -14.29 -3.28
C LYS A 81 12.26 -13.27 -4.29
N ILE A 82 12.99 -12.18 -4.46
CA ILE A 82 12.66 -11.09 -5.40
C ILE A 82 13.93 -10.61 -6.09
N PHE A 83 13.87 -10.38 -7.40
CA PHE A 83 14.95 -9.75 -8.16
C PHE A 83 14.65 -8.26 -8.31
N HIS A 84 15.44 -7.40 -7.67
CA HIS A 84 15.19 -5.97 -7.61
C HIS A 84 16.51 -5.19 -7.41
N PRO A 85 16.73 -4.01 -8.03
CA PRO A 85 18.01 -3.29 -7.93
C PRO A 85 18.47 -2.99 -6.49
N ASN A 86 17.54 -2.59 -5.61
CA ASN A 86 17.81 -2.19 -4.22
C ASN A 86 17.70 -3.31 -3.17
N ILE A 87 17.50 -4.57 -3.57
CA ILE A 87 17.31 -5.70 -2.63
C ILE A 87 18.42 -6.72 -2.88
N ALA A 88 19.21 -7.03 -1.86
CA ALA A 88 20.29 -8.01 -1.96
C ALA A 88 19.74 -9.43 -2.23
N THR A 89 20.59 -10.33 -2.72
CA THR A 89 20.24 -11.75 -2.92
C THR A 89 19.89 -12.49 -1.61
N SER A 90 20.25 -11.92 -0.46
CA SER A 90 19.82 -12.32 0.89
C SER A 90 18.40 -11.86 1.27
N GLY A 91 17.76 -11.05 0.44
CA GLY A 91 16.50 -10.36 0.72
C GLY A 91 16.64 -9.02 1.45
N GLU A 92 17.84 -8.63 1.91
CA GLU A 92 18.04 -7.35 2.64
C GLU A 92 17.79 -6.14 1.74
N ILE A 93 16.90 -5.24 2.18
CA ILE A 93 16.59 -3.98 1.51
C ILE A 93 17.72 -2.99 1.82
N CYS A 94 18.20 -2.27 0.79
CA CYS A 94 19.27 -1.30 0.93
C CYS A 94 19.01 -0.29 2.06
N VAL A 95 19.94 -0.20 3.02
CA VAL A 95 19.81 0.67 4.20
C VAL A 95 19.63 2.14 3.83
N ASN A 96 20.19 2.59 2.70
CA ASN A 96 20.02 3.95 2.20
C ASN A 96 18.57 4.23 1.76
N THR A 97 17.87 3.24 1.19
CA THR A 97 16.46 3.36 0.80
C THR A 97 15.55 3.64 2.00
N LEU A 98 15.81 3.00 3.15
CA LEU A 98 15.00 3.15 4.36
C LEU A 98 15.46 4.29 5.29
N LYS A 99 16.70 4.77 5.12
CA LYS A 99 17.22 5.95 5.85
C LYS A 99 16.92 7.27 5.16
N LYS A 100 16.72 7.29 3.84
CA LYS A 100 16.38 8.51 3.10
C LYS A 100 15.10 9.11 3.68
N ASP A 101 15.17 10.38 4.06
CA ASP A 101 14.08 11.18 4.64
C ASP A 101 13.45 10.61 5.94
N TRP A 102 14.07 9.59 6.57
CA TRP A 102 13.61 9.02 7.84
C TRP A 102 13.72 10.03 8.99
N ASN A 103 12.67 10.08 9.82
CA ASN A 103 12.70 10.78 11.09
C ASN A 103 11.81 10.05 12.13
N PRO A 104 12.00 10.28 13.45
CA PRO A 104 11.41 9.43 14.48
C PRO A 104 9.90 9.61 14.71
N SER A 105 9.21 10.50 13.97
CA SER A 105 7.75 10.58 13.97
C SER A 105 7.10 9.72 12.87
N LEU A 106 7.90 9.10 12.00
CA LEU A 106 7.44 8.12 11.02
C LEU A 106 7.30 6.74 11.68
N GLY A 107 6.32 5.96 11.23
CA GLY A 107 6.02 4.63 11.75
C GLY A 107 6.16 3.53 10.69
N LEU A 108 5.83 2.30 11.09
CA LEU A 108 5.76 1.13 10.23
C LEU A 108 4.93 1.38 8.96
N ARG A 109 3.80 2.12 9.04
CA ARG A 109 2.96 2.44 7.87
C ARG A 109 3.76 3.17 6.79
N HIS A 110 4.63 4.10 7.17
CA HIS A 110 5.48 4.82 6.23
C HIS A 110 6.53 3.89 5.60
N VAL A 111 7.20 3.06 6.41
CA VAL A 111 8.20 2.10 5.92
C VAL A 111 7.60 1.14 4.90
N LEU A 112 6.42 0.57 5.19
CA LEU A 112 5.73 -0.36 4.30
C LEU A 112 5.31 0.31 2.98
N LEU A 113 4.81 1.55 3.03
CA LEU A 113 4.50 2.34 1.83
C LEU A 113 5.75 2.64 1.00
N VAL A 114 6.87 3.05 1.61
CA VAL A 114 8.14 3.26 0.90
C VAL A 114 8.61 1.98 0.21
N VAL A 115 8.46 0.82 0.87
CA VAL A 115 8.83 -0.47 0.26
C VAL A 115 7.89 -0.86 -0.89
N ARG A 116 6.59 -0.55 -0.85
CA ARG A 116 5.70 -0.78 -2.00
C ARG A 116 6.01 0.18 -3.16
N CYS A 117 6.26 1.46 -2.88
CA CYS A 117 6.67 2.43 -3.91
C CYS A 117 8.01 2.07 -4.56
N LEU A 118 8.94 1.49 -3.81
CA LEU A 118 10.22 1.00 -4.33
C LEU A 118 10.06 -0.04 -5.44
N LEU A 119 9.02 -0.89 -5.37
CA LEU A 119 8.68 -1.87 -6.41
C LEU A 119 8.12 -1.23 -7.69
N ILE A 120 7.68 0.04 -7.62
CA ILE A 120 7.25 0.83 -8.79
C ILE A 120 8.47 1.53 -9.38
N GLU A 121 9.23 2.26 -8.56
CA GLU A 121 10.41 3.03 -9.00
C GLU A 121 11.64 2.71 -8.11
N PRO A 122 12.57 1.87 -8.59
CA PRO A 122 13.82 1.58 -7.89
C PRO A 122 14.73 2.81 -7.77
N PHE A 123 15.39 2.99 -6.64
CA PHE A 123 16.29 4.13 -6.41
C PHE A 123 17.69 3.86 -6.99
N PRO A 124 18.12 4.49 -8.11
CA PRO A 124 19.34 4.11 -8.83
C PRO A 124 20.61 4.32 -7.99
N GLU A 125 20.69 5.41 -7.22
CA GLU A 125 21.80 5.75 -6.33
C GLU A 125 22.02 4.75 -5.18
N SER A 126 21.05 3.86 -4.94
CA SER A 126 21.08 2.86 -3.87
C SER A 126 21.03 1.42 -4.40
N ALA A 127 21.34 1.21 -5.70
CA ALA A 127 21.32 -0.10 -6.34
C ALA A 127 22.45 -1.01 -5.83
N LEU A 128 22.09 -2.12 -5.20
CA LEU A 128 23.00 -3.16 -4.70
C LEU A 128 23.36 -4.14 -5.83
N ASN A 129 22.38 -4.53 -6.64
CA ASN A 129 22.56 -5.47 -7.76
C ASN A 129 23.11 -4.74 -8.98
N LYS A 130 24.36 -4.29 -8.90
CA LYS A 130 25.06 -3.56 -9.96
C LYS A 130 25.50 -4.50 -11.10
N HIS A 131 24.52 -4.99 -11.87
CA HIS A 131 24.78 -5.68 -13.13
C HIS A 131 25.70 -4.81 -14.00
N LYS A 132 26.78 -5.40 -14.50
CA LYS A 132 27.81 -4.71 -15.29
C LYS A 132 27.35 -4.49 -16.73
N ASN A 133 26.24 -3.77 -16.87
CA ASN A 133 25.66 -3.33 -18.13
C ASN A 133 26.59 -2.27 -18.75
N LYS A 134 27.69 -2.74 -19.37
CA LYS A 134 28.51 -1.92 -20.27
C LYS A 134 27.65 -1.58 -21.49
N SER A 135 26.97 -0.43 -21.45
CA SER A 135 26.17 0.06 -22.57
C SER A 135 27.01 0.19 -23.84
N LYS A 136 26.93 -0.82 -24.71
CA LYS A 136 27.13 -0.66 -26.14
C LYS A 136 25.75 -0.49 -26.75
N SER A 137 25.56 0.58 -27.53
CA SER A 137 24.27 0.91 -28.13
C SER A 137 23.80 -0.17 -29.10
N GLY A 138 22.49 -0.40 -29.17
CA GLY A 138 21.83 -1.04 -30.31
C GLY A 138 21.66 -2.56 -30.27
N ALA A 139 20.78 -3.05 -29.39
CA ALA A 139 19.95 -4.24 -29.64
C ALA A 139 18.71 -4.23 -28.74
N ILE A 140 17.56 -4.61 -29.26
CA ILE A 140 16.35 -4.93 -28.47
C ILE A 140 16.51 -6.36 -27.96
N CYS A 141 16.20 -6.62 -26.69
CA CYS A 141 16.15 -7.98 -26.15
C CYS A 141 15.12 -8.09 -25.03
N GLU A 142 13.99 -8.75 -25.33
CA GLU A 142 13.00 -9.15 -24.33
C GLU A 142 13.49 -10.42 -23.63
N SER A 143 13.91 -10.33 -22.36
CA SER A 143 14.31 -11.52 -21.55
C SER A 143 14.34 -11.21 -20.05
N THR A 144 13.18 -11.18 -19.40
CA THR A 144 13.10 -11.11 -17.93
C THR A 144 11.89 -11.82 -17.30
N THR A 145 10.84 -12.13 -18.08
CA THR A 145 9.54 -12.65 -17.59
C THR A 145 9.59 -14.09 -17.04
N THR A 146 10.66 -14.84 -17.31
CA THR A 146 10.67 -16.32 -17.22
C THR A 146 11.20 -16.94 -15.91
N LEU A 147 11.42 -16.15 -14.85
CA LEU A 147 12.00 -16.65 -13.58
C LEU A 147 11.06 -16.66 -12.36
N ASN A 148 9.86 -16.09 -12.44
CA ASN A 148 8.91 -16.02 -11.32
C ASN A 148 7.76 -17.05 -11.40
N VAL A 149 7.73 -17.92 -12.41
CA VAL A 149 6.67 -18.92 -12.61
C VAL A 149 7.19 -20.34 -12.35
N GLY A 150 6.54 -21.06 -11.43
CA GLY A 150 6.57 -22.52 -11.38
C GLY A 150 7.29 -23.13 -10.18
N GLN A 151 6.54 -23.45 -9.12
CA GLN A 151 6.84 -24.61 -8.28
C GLN A 151 5.56 -25.28 -7.76
N SER A 152 5.01 -26.18 -8.57
CA SER A 152 4.18 -27.30 -8.12
C SER A 152 4.36 -28.44 -9.10
N ASN A 153 4.96 -29.54 -8.65
CA ASN A 153 5.30 -30.68 -9.50
C ASN A 153 4.24 -31.77 -9.36
N ASN A 154 3.85 -32.37 -10.48
CA ASN A 154 3.83 -33.84 -10.61
C ASN A 154 3.81 -34.25 -12.08
N THR A 155 4.44 -35.39 -12.39
CA THR A 155 4.73 -35.80 -13.77
C THR A 155 4.36 -37.25 -14.01
N VAL A 156 3.51 -37.51 -15.01
CA VAL A 156 3.48 -38.78 -15.76
C VAL A 156 3.21 -38.45 -17.23
N PRO A 157 4.04 -38.92 -18.19
CA PRO A 157 3.84 -38.64 -19.62
C PRO A 157 3.10 -39.76 -20.36
N SER A 158 2.37 -39.42 -21.42
CA SER A 158 2.06 -40.36 -22.51
C SER A 158 1.91 -39.64 -23.85
N LYS A 159 1.96 -40.39 -24.95
CA LYS A 159 2.11 -39.87 -26.32
C LYS A 159 0.78 -39.88 -27.08
N ASN A 160 0.51 -38.86 -27.91
CA ASN A 160 0.40 -38.98 -29.37
C ASN A 160 -0.16 -37.70 -30.05
N ILE A 161 0.26 -37.50 -31.29
CA ILE A 161 -0.28 -36.61 -32.34
C ILE A 161 -0.80 -37.53 -33.48
N PRO A 162 -1.50 -37.08 -34.56
CA PRO A 162 -1.76 -35.69 -35.02
C PRO A 162 -3.21 -35.37 -35.46
N SER A 163 -3.46 -34.10 -35.79
CA SER A 163 -4.01 -33.61 -37.09
C SER A 163 -4.98 -32.41 -36.96
N ALA A 164 -4.84 -31.47 -37.90
CA ALA A 164 -5.79 -30.39 -38.21
C ALA A 164 -6.68 -30.83 -39.43
N PRO A 165 -7.58 -30.03 -40.06
CA PRO A 165 -7.56 -28.56 -40.24
C PRO A 165 -8.86 -27.83 -39.83
N ALA A 166 -8.86 -26.50 -40.00
CA ALA A 166 -10.03 -25.64 -39.81
C ALA A 166 -10.93 -25.57 -41.05
N LEU A 167 -12.21 -25.25 -40.85
CA LEU A 167 -13.12 -24.75 -41.89
C LEU A 167 -13.95 -23.56 -41.37
N VAL A 168 -14.20 -22.62 -42.28
CA VAL A 168 -15.08 -21.46 -42.09
C VAL A 168 -16.52 -21.82 -42.46
N SER A 169 -17.51 -21.14 -41.88
CA SER A 169 -18.88 -21.14 -42.41
C SER A 169 -19.60 -19.81 -42.15
N THR A 170 -19.95 -19.14 -43.25
CA THR A 170 -20.79 -17.93 -43.29
C THR A 170 -22.20 -18.29 -43.75
N SER A 171 -23.24 -17.73 -43.14
CA SER A 171 -24.61 -17.83 -43.65
C SER A 171 -25.41 -16.54 -43.43
N THR A 172 -25.75 -15.86 -44.53
CA THR A 172 -26.64 -14.69 -44.58
C THR A 172 -28.06 -15.08 -44.98
N SER A 173 -29.12 -14.51 -44.37
CA SER A 173 -30.38 -14.23 -45.08
C SER A 173 -31.43 -13.37 -44.33
N THR A 174 -31.75 -12.22 -44.92
CA THR A 174 -33.11 -11.74 -45.29
C THR A 174 -34.25 -11.52 -44.25
N LYS A 175 -34.30 -10.32 -43.66
CA LYS A 175 -35.38 -9.27 -43.79
C LYS A 175 -36.84 -9.69 -44.16
N VAL A 176 -37.86 -9.20 -43.42
CA VAL A 176 -39.08 -8.44 -43.89
C VAL A 176 -40.01 -8.00 -42.73
N LEU A 177 -40.92 -7.04 -42.98
CA LEU A 177 -41.67 -6.18 -42.04
C LEU A 177 -42.99 -6.75 -41.43
N GLY A 178 -43.46 -6.12 -40.34
CA GLY A 178 -44.85 -6.11 -39.83
C GLY A 178 -44.92 -5.88 -38.30
N ILE A 179 -45.22 -4.69 -37.74
CA ILE A 179 -46.54 -4.00 -37.63
C ILE A 179 -47.46 -4.72 -36.63
N GLN A 180 -48.04 -4.12 -35.57
CA GLN A 180 -48.13 -2.70 -35.13
C GLN A 180 -47.58 -2.56 -33.66
N ASP A 181 -48.02 -1.78 -32.64
CA ASP A 181 -49.16 -0.87 -32.43
C ASP A 181 -48.82 0.41 -31.58
N GLN A 182 -49.64 0.82 -30.60
CA GLN A 182 -49.77 2.23 -30.15
C GLN A 182 -49.59 2.55 -28.65
N ASN A 183 -49.25 3.83 -28.44
CA ASN A 183 -49.50 4.74 -27.29
C ASN A 183 -48.32 5.03 -26.33
N ALA A 184 -48.08 6.25 -25.84
CA ALA A 184 -48.32 7.65 -26.25
C ALA A 184 -47.95 8.53 -25.03
N ALA A 185 -47.15 9.59 -25.24
CA ALA A 185 -46.87 10.67 -24.27
C ALA A 185 -47.71 11.93 -24.66
N PRO A 186 -47.64 13.13 -24.01
CA PRO A 186 -46.79 13.63 -22.90
C PRO A 186 -47.68 14.23 -21.74
N SER A 187 -47.40 15.28 -20.93
CA SER A 187 -46.33 16.30 -20.82
C SER A 187 -46.25 16.97 -19.43
N ASP A 188 -45.08 17.55 -19.12
CA ASP A 188 -44.86 18.68 -18.19
C ASP A 188 -45.52 20.01 -18.70
N PRO A 189 -45.52 21.19 -18.00
CA PRO A 189 -44.69 21.58 -16.83
C PRO A 189 -45.33 22.47 -15.70
N ALA A 190 -44.52 22.71 -14.64
CA ALA A 190 -44.29 23.99 -13.92
C ALA A 190 -45.17 24.54 -12.75
N VAL A 191 -44.47 25.36 -11.92
CA VAL A 191 -44.89 26.39 -10.93
C VAL A 191 -45.39 25.93 -9.52
N GLY A 192 -44.94 26.63 -8.46
CA GLY A 192 -45.45 26.56 -7.06
C GLY A 192 -46.24 27.83 -6.68
N PRO A 193 -46.17 28.38 -5.43
CA PRO A 193 -45.58 27.89 -4.17
C PRO A 193 -46.49 28.08 -2.91
N SER A 194 -45.91 27.96 -1.70
CA SER A 194 -46.31 28.62 -0.43
C SER A 194 -47.36 28.03 0.53
N THR A 195 -47.26 28.49 1.79
CA THR A 195 -48.07 28.22 3.01
C THR A 195 -47.92 26.79 3.59
N ALA A 196 -47.34 26.52 4.78
CA ALA A 196 -47.15 27.21 6.07
C ALA A 196 -48.29 27.04 7.10
N ASN A 197 -47.95 26.46 8.25
CA ASN A 197 -48.66 26.69 9.51
C ASN A 197 -47.65 26.71 10.69
N LYS A 198 -48.07 27.22 11.86
CA LYS A 198 -47.19 27.87 12.85
C LYS A 198 -47.61 27.53 14.30
N LYS A 199 -46.81 28.02 15.27
CA LYS A 199 -46.97 28.04 16.75
C LYS A 199 -46.32 26.87 17.50
N ASP A 200 -45.71 27.05 18.68
CA ASP A 200 -45.21 28.26 19.38
C ASP A 200 -44.07 27.84 20.35
N GLY A 201 -43.23 28.78 20.80
CA GLY A 201 -42.20 28.54 21.85
C GLY A 201 -42.68 29.01 23.24
N PRO A 202 -41.81 29.59 24.10
CA PRO A 202 -40.34 29.58 24.13
C PRO A 202 -39.73 29.37 25.55
N LEU A 203 -38.41 29.21 25.68
CA LEU A 203 -37.68 29.64 26.89
C LEU A 203 -36.20 29.96 26.59
N ALA A 204 -35.62 30.94 27.30
CA ALA A 204 -34.23 31.37 27.11
C ALA A 204 -33.58 31.77 28.45
N THR A 205 -32.28 31.47 28.64
CA THR A 205 -31.53 31.95 29.83
C THR A 205 -30.06 32.26 29.52
N LYS A 206 -29.83 33.56 29.26
CA LYS A 206 -28.68 34.41 29.65
C LYS A 206 -27.25 33.82 29.73
N ILE A 207 -26.34 34.49 29.00
CA ILE A 207 -24.89 34.54 29.22
C ILE A 207 -24.58 35.34 30.52
N PRO A 208 -23.45 35.09 31.19
CA PRO A 208 -22.53 36.21 31.44
C PRO A 208 -21.07 35.86 31.07
N ALA A 209 -20.30 36.89 30.73
CA ALA A 209 -18.86 36.77 30.46
C ALA A 209 -18.11 37.88 31.18
N GLU A 210 -17.02 37.57 31.88
CA GLU A 210 -16.02 38.61 32.19
C GLU A 210 -14.57 38.13 32.37
N LYS A 211 -13.70 39.11 32.14
CA LYS A 211 -12.23 39.19 32.18
C LYS A 211 -11.55 38.42 33.32
N ARG A 212 -10.28 38.07 33.07
CA ARG A 212 -9.15 38.50 33.92
C ARG A 212 -7.94 38.89 33.04
N LYS A 213 -7.10 39.79 33.55
CA LYS A 213 -5.90 40.38 32.91
C LYS A 213 -4.72 40.32 33.89
N MET A 214 -3.50 40.39 33.36
CA MET A 214 -2.23 40.63 34.08
C MET A 214 -1.80 39.47 35.03
N ASP A 215 -0.54 39.35 35.45
CA ASP A 215 0.59 40.31 35.38
C ASP A 215 1.95 39.65 35.04
N ALA A 216 3.05 40.41 35.08
CA ALA A 216 4.37 40.05 34.55
C ALA A 216 5.53 40.09 35.58
N ARG A 217 6.73 39.74 35.10
CA ARG A 217 8.09 40.00 35.68
C ARG A 217 8.56 39.21 36.92
N LYS A 218 9.54 38.32 36.69
CA LYS A 218 10.91 38.37 37.28
C LYS A 218 11.82 37.44 36.45
N LYS A 219 12.87 37.92 35.76
CA LYS A 219 14.20 38.30 36.31
C LYS A 219 14.79 37.27 37.28
N SER A 220 15.73 36.48 36.77
CA SER A 220 16.90 36.05 37.54
C SER A 220 18.15 36.22 36.66
N LEU A 221 19.06 37.08 37.09
CA LEU A 221 20.36 37.32 36.45
C LEU A 221 21.45 37.00 37.48
N LYS A 222 22.11 35.86 37.29
CA LYS A 222 23.43 35.55 37.86
C LYS A 222 24.23 34.96 36.70
N ARG A 223 25.41 35.48 36.32
CA ARG A 223 26.64 35.60 37.12
C ARG A 223 27.01 34.28 37.80
N LEU A 224 27.61 33.41 37.00
CA LEU A 224 29.04 33.14 37.16
C LEU A 224 29.74 33.46 35.82
#